data_AF-A0A3B1J5N6-F1
#
_entry.id   AF-A0A3B1J5N6-F1
#
_cell.length_a   1.000
_cell.length_b   1.000
_cell.length_c   1.000
_cell.angle_alpha   90.00
_cell.angle_beta   90.00
_cell.angle_gamma   90.00
#
_symmetry.space_group_name_H-M   'P 1'
#
loop_
_entity.id
_entity.type
_entity.pdbx_description
1 polymer ?
#
loop_
_entity_poly.entity_id
_entity_poly.type
_entity_poly.pdbx_seq_one_letter_code
_entity_poly.pdbx_strand_id
1 'polypeptide(L)'
;MPYECIIMCYEYEFIESYRDDIHRKCDRHFFLKNTVIGQKTVIGQKTVIGQNTVIGRKTVIGQKTVIGQKTVIGQKTVIGQKTVIGRKTVIGQKTVIGRKTVIGQKPVIGQNTVIGRKTVIGRKTVIGQNTVIGRKTVIGQKPVIGQNTVIGQKPVIGQKPVIGQNIDDLS
;
A
#
# COMPACT_ATOMS: atom_id res chain seq x y z
N MET A 1 -0.91 -36.84 -8.07
CA MET A 1 -2.28 -36.90 -8.61
C MET A 1 -2.93 -35.55 -8.33
N PRO A 2 -3.22 -34.71 -9.34
CA PRO A 2 -3.77 -33.40 -9.06
C PRO A 2 -5.28 -33.51 -8.92
N TYR A 3 -5.78 -33.24 -7.72
CA TYR A 3 -7.19 -33.10 -7.44
C TYR A 3 -7.73 -31.88 -8.19
N GLU A 4 -8.72 -32.14 -9.06
CA GLU A 4 -9.57 -31.14 -9.69
C GLU A 4 -10.25 -30.30 -8.59
N CYS A 5 -10.15 -28.97 -8.69
CA CYS A 5 -10.85 -28.08 -7.77
C CYS A 5 -11.83 -27.23 -8.59
N ILE A 6 -13.09 -27.67 -8.53
CA ILE A 6 -14.28 -26.99 -9.07
C ILE A 6 -14.37 -25.60 -8.42
N ILE A 7 -14.31 -24.56 -9.24
CA ILE A 7 -14.50 -23.17 -8.79
C ILE A 7 -16.00 -22.87 -8.87
N MET A 8 -16.64 -22.68 -7.72
CA MET A 8 -17.94 -22.01 -7.65
C MET A 8 -17.72 -20.50 -7.78
N CYS A 9 -17.71 -20.03 -9.02
CA CYS A 9 -17.87 -18.62 -9.34
C CYS A 9 -19.31 -18.23 -9.02
N TYR A 10 -19.54 -17.60 -7.86
CA TYR A 10 -20.78 -16.83 -7.71
C TYR A 10 -20.68 -15.63 -8.64
N GLU A 11 -21.63 -15.58 -9.58
CA GLU A 11 -21.83 -14.57 -10.62
C GLU A 11 -21.53 -13.16 -10.14
N TYR A 12 -20.92 -12.32 -10.98
CA TYR A 12 -21.23 -10.90 -11.19
C TYR A 12 -20.13 -10.27 -12.06
N GLU A 13 -20.49 -10.06 -13.33
CA GLU A 13 -19.85 -9.25 -14.40
C GLU A 13 -18.32 -9.07 -14.36
N PHE A 14 -17.69 -9.90 -15.17
CA PHE A 14 -16.29 -9.87 -15.59
C PHE A 14 -16.02 -8.63 -16.45
N ILE A 15 -15.01 -7.82 -16.10
CA ILE A 15 -14.36 -6.92 -17.07
C ILE A 15 -13.09 -7.63 -17.53
N GLU A 16 -13.11 -8.06 -18.79
CA GLU A 16 -11.99 -8.59 -19.55
C GLU A 16 -10.83 -7.60 -19.61
N SER A 17 -9.77 -7.81 -18.83
CA SER A 17 -8.43 -7.54 -19.37
C SER A 17 -7.38 -8.38 -18.63
N TYR A 18 -6.68 -9.20 -19.40
CA TYR A 18 -5.45 -9.94 -19.05
C TYR A 18 -5.62 -11.23 -18.25
N ARG A 19 -6.08 -12.25 -18.96
CA ARG A 19 -6.23 -13.65 -18.53
C ARG A 19 -4.91 -14.43 -18.37
N ASP A 20 -3.74 -13.86 -18.71
CA ASP A 20 -2.54 -14.68 -18.98
C ASP A 20 -1.34 -14.56 -18.02
N ASP A 21 -1.41 -13.80 -16.92
CA ASP A 21 -0.20 -13.60 -16.08
C ASP A 21 -0.41 -13.75 -14.56
N ILE A 22 -1.59 -14.19 -14.11
CA ILE A 22 -1.82 -14.52 -12.70
C ILE A 22 -1.35 -15.96 -12.49
N HIS A 23 -0.05 -16.14 -12.26
CA HIS A 23 0.53 -17.42 -11.87
C HIS A 23 -0.19 -17.98 -10.62
N ARG A 24 -1.06 -18.96 -10.88
CA ARG A 24 -1.51 -20.08 -10.03
C ARG A 24 -1.02 -20.03 -8.59
N LYS A 25 -1.78 -19.38 -7.69
CA LYS A 25 -1.78 -19.61 -6.22
C LYS A 25 -2.87 -18.82 -5.50
N CYS A 26 -4.08 -18.75 -6.06
CA CYS A 26 -5.22 -18.07 -5.43
C CYS A 26 -5.94 -18.96 -4.41
N ASP A 27 -5.20 -19.48 -3.42
CA ASP A 27 -5.81 -19.99 -2.19
C ASP A 27 -6.09 -18.80 -1.25
N ARG A 28 -7.35 -18.33 -1.25
CA ARG A 28 -7.92 -17.35 -0.29
C ARG A 28 -7.54 -15.88 -0.52
N HIS A 29 -7.68 -15.37 -1.75
CA HIS A 29 -7.65 -13.93 -2.02
C HIS A 29 -9.07 -13.43 -2.26
N PHE A 30 -9.57 -12.58 -1.36
CA PHE A 30 -10.85 -11.89 -1.56
C PHE A 30 -10.59 -10.63 -2.40
N PHE A 31 -10.96 -10.69 -3.67
CA PHE A 31 -11.07 -9.53 -4.53
C PHE A 31 -12.52 -9.05 -4.52
N LEU A 32 -12.71 -7.75 -4.31
CA LEU A 32 -14.04 -7.16 -4.32
C LEU A 32 -14.22 -6.30 -5.58
N LYS A 33 -15.48 -6.10 -6.01
CA LYS A 33 -15.91 -5.41 -7.24
C LYS A 33 -15.03 -4.21 -7.66
N ASN A 34 -14.80 -4.08 -8.97
CA ASN A 34 -14.06 -2.98 -9.63
C ASN A 34 -12.58 -2.86 -9.20
N THR A 35 -11.89 -3.98 -9.02
CA THR A 35 -10.45 -3.97 -8.71
C THR A 35 -9.64 -4.17 -9.98
N VAL A 36 -8.67 -3.30 -10.24
CA VAL A 36 -7.74 -3.39 -11.38
C VAL A 36 -6.36 -3.80 -10.88
N ILE A 37 -5.77 -4.83 -11.48
CA ILE A 37 -4.44 -5.34 -11.11
C ILE A 37 -3.53 -5.31 -12.32
N GLY A 38 -2.44 -4.55 -12.23
CA GLY A 38 -1.45 -4.44 -13.28
C GLY A 38 -0.63 -5.73 -13.45
N GLN A 39 -0.17 -5.96 -14.69
CA GLN A 39 0.71 -7.07 -15.05
C GLN A 39 1.94 -7.18 -14.15
N LYS A 40 2.43 -8.41 -13.97
CA LYS A 40 3.61 -8.76 -13.14
C LYS A 40 3.47 -8.33 -11.68
N THR A 41 2.24 -8.24 -11.18
CA THR A 41 1.96 -7.98 -9.76
C THR A 41 1.97 -9.29 -8.98
N VAL A 42 2.62 -9.28 -7.82
CA VAL A 42 2.69 -10.44 -6.91
C VAL A 42 1.86 -10.15 -5.68
N ILE A 43 0.91 -11.02 -5.34
CA ILE A 43 0.04 -10.87 -4.17
C ILE A 43 0.26 -12.03 -3.20
N GLY A 44 0.75 -11.70 -2.00
CA GLY A 44 0.99 -12.68 -0.95
C GLY A 44 -0.31 -13.28 -0.41
N GLN A 45 -0.22 -14.51 0.10
CA GLN A 45 -1.35 -15.24 0.69
C GLN A 45 -2.05 -14.46 1.81
N LYS A 46 -3.35 -14.72 1.99
CA LYS A 46 -4.21 -14.10 3.02
C LYS A 46 -4.26 -12.57 2.91
N THR A 47 -4.11 -12.04 1.70
CA THR A 47 -4.26 -10.61 1.43
C THR A 47 -5.71 -10.30 1.08
N VAL A 48 -6.23 -9.20 1.62
CA VAL A 48 -7.58 -8.71 1.35
C VAL A 48 -7.50 -7.39 0.60
N ILE A 49 -8.21 -7.28 -0.53
CA ILE A 49 -8.23 -6.07 -1.36
C ILE A 49 -9.66 -5.52 -1.44
N GLY A 50 -9.80 -4.26 -1.03
CA GLY A 50 -11.05 -3.51 -1.06
C GLY A 50 -11.55 -3.22 -2.47
N GLN A 51 -12.86 -3.01 -2.62
CA GLN A 51 -13.50 -2.57 -3.87
C GLN A 51 -12.91 -1.28 -4.42
N ASN A 52 -13.01 -1.10 -5.74
CA ASN A 52 -12.54 0.11 -6.44
C ASN A 52 -11.04 0.38 -6.21
N THR A 53 -10.23 -0.68 -6.09
CA THR A 53 -8.79 -0.55 -5.86
C THR A 53 -8.05 -0.70 -7.19
N VAL A 54 -7.06 0.15 -7.42
CA VAL A 54 -6.17 0.06 -8.59
C VAL A 54 -4.76 -0.26 -8.12
N ILE A 55 -4.18 -1.34 -8.64
CA ILE A 55 -2.82 -1.78 -8.34
C ILE A 55 -1.99 -1.67 -9.60
N GLY A 56 -0.92 -0.88 -9.57
CA GLY A 56 -0.02 -0.66 -10.69
C GLY A 56 0.82 -1.90 -11.04
N ARG A 57 1.37 -1.92 -12.26
CA ARG A 57 2.24 -2.99 -12.76
C ARG A 57 3.50 -3.19 -11.90
N LYS A 58 4.04 -4.41 -11.88
CA LYS A 58 5.27 -4.78 -11.16
C LYS A 58 5.19 -4.46 -9.65
N THR A 59 4.00 -4.51 -9.06
CA THR A 59 3.79 -4.26 -7.63
C THR A 59 3.94 -5.57 -6.85
N VAL A 60 4.48 -5.51 -5.64
CA VAL A 60 4.57 -6.68 -4.75
C VAL A 60 3.82 -6.39 -3.47
N ILE A 61 2.84 -7.22 -3.13
CA ILE A 61 2.03 -7.12 -1.91
C ILE A 61 2.36 -8.29 -1.01
N GLY A 62 2.84 -8.00 0.21
CA GLY A 62 3.19 -9.01 1.19
C GLY A 62 1.97 -9.74 1.75
N GLN A 63 2.20 -10.94 2.28
CA GLN A 63 1.17 -11.77 2.92
C GLN A 63 0.47 -11.06 4.09
N LYS A 64 -0.79 -11.44 4.36
CA LYS A 64 -1.60 -10.90 5.47
C LYS A 64 -1.77 -9.39 5.40
N THR A 65 -1.75 -8.81 4.19
CA THR A 65 -1.95 -7.37 3.99
C THR A 65 -3.43 -7.09 3.77
N VAL A 66 -3.90 -5.96 4.29
CA VAL A 66 -5.28 -5.48 4.07
C VAL A 66 -5.21 -4.15 3.35
N ILE A 67 -5.84 -4.07 2.18
CA ILE A 67 -5.96 -2.86 1.38
C ILE A 67 -7.40 -2.38 1.42
N GLY A 68 -7.62 -1.16 1.89
CA GLY A 68 -8.94 -0.54 1.97
C GLY A 68 -9.51 -0.20 0.58
N GLN A 69 -10.81 0.00 0.53
CA GLN A 69 -11.54 0.39 -0.68
C GLN A 69 -11.06 1.74 -1.25
N LYS A 70 -11.23 1.93 -2.56
CA LYS A 70 -10.87 3.17 -3.27
C LYS A 70 -9.38 3.52 -3.15
N THR A 71 -8.52 2.50 -3.07
CA THR A 71 -7.07 2.71 -2.93
C THR A 71 -6.40 2.68 -4.30
N VAL A 72 -5.44 3.55 -4.54
CA VAL A 72 -4.60 3.56 -5.74
C VAL A 72 -3.17 3.31 -5.35
N ILE A 73 -2.56 2.28 -5.93
CA ILE A 73 -1.17 1.88 -5.68
C ILE A 73 -0.39 2.04 -6.98
N GLY A 74 0.62 2.90 -6.97
CA GLY A 74 1.48 3.15 -8.12
C GLY A 74 2.32 1.93 -8.53
N GLN A 75 2.84 1.98 -9.75
CA GLN A 75 3.67 0.91 -10.32
C GLN A 75 4.99 0.73 -9.54
N LYS A 76 5.57 -0.47 -9.61
CA LYS A 76 6.85 -0.82 -8.96
C LYS A 76 6.84 -0.58 -7.43
N THR A 77 5.66 -0.63 -6.82
CA THR A 77 5.51 -0.45 -5.37
C THR A 77 5.71 -1.77 -4.65
N VAL A 78 6.33 -1.74 -3.46
CA VAL A 78 6.50 -2.92 -2.60
C VAL A 78 5.81 -2.67 -1.27
N ILE A 79 4.91 -3.56 -0.87
CA ILE A 79 4.15 -3.48 0.37
C ILE A 79 4.53 -4.66 1.25
N GLY A 80 5.05 -4.37 2.43
CA GLY A 80 5.48 -5.37 3.39
C GLY A 80 4.31 -6.20 3.93
N GLN A 81 4.64 -7.40 4.42
CA GLN A 81 3.70 -8.30 5.08
C GLN A 81 3.04 -7.66 6.31
N LYS A 82 1.81 -8.11 6.63
CA LYS A 82 1.04 -7.66 7.80
C LYS A 82 0.80 -6.14 7.81
N THR A 83 0.70 -5.54 6.63
CA THR A 83 0.44 -4.10 6.48
C THR A 83 -1.06 -3.84 6.37
N VAL A 84 -1.53 -2.73 6.92
CA VAL A 84 -2.92 -2.29 6.79
C VAL A 84 -2.93 -0.94 6.11
N ILE A 85 -3.64 -0.84 4.99
CA ILE A 85 -3.84 0.39 4.21
C ILE A 85 -5.30 0.79 4.31
N GLY A 86 -5.56 2.00 4.82
CA GLY A 86 -6.90 2.53 4.95
C GLY A 86 -7.57 2.85 3.61
N ARG A 87 -8.86 3.18 3.67
CA ARG A 87 -9.66 3.54 2.49
C ARG A 87 -9.21 4.87 1.87
N LYS A 88 -9.44 5.02 0.57
CA LYS A 88 -9.14 6.26 -0.19
C LYS A 88 -7.67 6.65 -0.14
N THR A 89 -6.77 5.67 -0.04
CA THR A 89 -5.33 5.90 0.02
C THR A 89 -4.75 6.05 -1.38
N VAL A 90 -3.80 6.96 -1.56
CA VAL A 90 -3.01 7.09 -2.78
C VAL A 90 -1.54 6.85 -2.45
N ILE A 91 -0.94 5.86 -3.11
CA ILE A 91 0.48 5.54 -2.99
C ILE A 91 1.15 5.76 -4.36
N GLY A 92 2.17 6.61 -4.39
CA GLY A 92 2.95 6.91 -5.57
C GLY A 92 3.76 5.72 -6.09
N GLN A 93 4.32 5.88 -7.29
CA GLN A 93 5.15 4.85 -7.92
C GLN A 93 6.46 4.65 -7.17
N LYS A 94 7.07 3.46 -7.32
CA LYS A 94 8.37 3.11 -6.73
C LYS A 94 8.41 3.32 -5.20
N THR A 95 7.27 3.18 -4.54
CA THR A 95 7.18 3.33 -3.08
C THR A 95 7.52 2.00 -2.40
N VAL A 96 8.20 2.04 -1.27
CA VAL A 96 8.46 0.87 -0.42
C VAL A 96 7.80 1.07 0.93
N ILE A 97 6.87 0.20 1.30
CA ILE A 97 6.19 0.20 2.60
C ILE A 97 6.69 -0.99 3.41
N GLY A 98 7.26 -0.71 4.58
CA GLY A 98 7.79 -1.72 5.48
C GLY A 98 6.73 -2.64 6.06
N ARG A 99 7.16 -3.79 6.59
CA ARG A 99 6.28 -4.77 7.27
C ARG A 99 5.63 -4.18 8.51
N LYS A 100 4.42 -4.67 8.84
CA LYS A 100 3.64 -4.26 10.03
C LYS A 100 3.34 -2.75 10.08
N THR A 101 3.21 -2.12 8.91
CA THR A 101 2.89 -0.69 8.82
C THR A 101 1.38 -0.51 8.85
N VAL A 102 0.90 0.56 9.48
CA VAL A 102 -0.51 0.95 9.48
C VAL A 102 -0.64 2.32 8.82
N ILE A 103 -1.45 2.40 7.78
CA ILE A 103 -1.71 3.61 7.01
C ILE A 103 -3.19 3.95 7.18
N GLY A 104 -3.49 5.16 7.64
CA GLY A 104 -4.83 5.63 7.93
C GLY A 104 -5.70 5.84 6.68
N GLN A 105 -6.84 6.50 6.86
CA GLN A 105 -7.76 6.83 5.77
C GLN A 105 -7.37 8.13 5.08
N LYS A 106 -7.50 8.16 3.75
CA LYS A 106 -7.16 9.31 2.89
C LYS A 106 -5.71 9.84 2.96
N PRO A 107 -4.66 9.03 3.20
CA PRO A 107 -3.29 9.52 3.05
C PRO A 107 -2.91 9.59 1.57
N VAL A 108 -2.01 10.53 1.27
CA VAL A 108 -1.37 10.69 -0.02
C VAL A 108 0.13 10.52 0.21
N ILE A 109 0.72 9.50 -0.41
CA ILE A 109 2.14 9.20 -0.33
C ILE A 109 2.74 9.43 -1.71
N GLY A 110 3.75 10.30 -1.80
CA GLY A 110 4.47 10.62 -3.02
C GLY A 110 5.25 9.43 -3.61
N GLN A 111 5.76 9.62 -4.82
CA GLN A 111 6.62 8.65 -5.49
C GLN A 111 8.01 8.56 -4.85
N ASN A 112 8.69 7.43 -5.06
CA ASN A 112 10.02 7.14 -4.51
C ASN A 112 10.09 7.26 -2.97
N THR A 113 8.98 7.05 -2.28
CA THR A 113 8.93 7.16 -0.82
C THR A 113 9.25 5.82 -0.17
N VAL A 114 10.05 5.85 0.90
CA VAL A 114 10.39 4.67 1.70
C VAL A 114 9.80 4.83 3.09
N ILE A 115 8.93 3.91 3.49
CA ILE A 115 8.33 3.87 4.83
C ILE A 115 8.89 2.66 5.57
N GLY A 116 9.49 2.91 6.72
CA GLY A 116 10.07 1.90 7.57
C GLY A 116 9.07 0.90 8.14
N ARG A 117 9.59 -0.19 8.70
CA ARG A 117 8.80 -1.23 9.37
C ARG A 117 8.14 -0.68 10.64
N LYS A 118 6.96 -1.22 10.99
CA LYS A 118 6.21 -0.85 12.21
C LYS A 118 5.85 0.64 12.29
N THR A 119 5.72 1.32 11.16
CA THR A 119 5.36 2.74 11.11
C THR A 119 3.85 2.91 11.14
N VAL A 120 3.38 3.97 11.77
CA VAL A 120 1.96 4.34 11.81
C VAL A 120 1.79 5.70 11.14
N ILE A 121 0.98 5.76 10.09
CA ILE A 121 0.64 6.98 9.36
C ILE A 121 -0.83 7.27 9.61
N GLY A 122 -1.13 8.42 10.19
CA GLY A 122 -2.49 8.82 10.51
C GLY A 122 -3.36 9.15 9.29
N ARG A 123 -4.57 9.60 9.58
CA ARG A 123 -5.57 9.96 8.56
C ARG A 123 -5.21 11.28 7.91
N LYS A 124 -5.52 11.43 6.61
CA LYS A 124 -5.33 12.66 5.83
C LYS A 124 -3.88 13.18 5.83
N THR A 125 -2.91 12.31 6.02
CA THR A 125 -1.48 12.64 5.93
C THR A 125 -1.08 12.88 4.48
N VAL A 126 -0.25 13.89 4.23
CA VAL A 126 0.41 14.11 2.95
C VAL A 126 1.91 13.91 3.14
N ILE A 127 2.49 12.99 2.38
CA ILE A 127 3.93 12.76 2.33
C ILE A 127 4.40 13.08 0.92
N GLY A 128 5.41 13.93 0.82
CA GLY A 128 6.05 14.31 -0.42
C GLY A 128 6.73 13.15 -1.14
N GLN A 129 7.30 13.50 -2.30
CA GLN A 129 8.10 12.58 -3.10
C GLN A 129 9.52 12.49 -2.53
N ASN A 130 10.21 11.38 -2.82
CA ASN A 130 11.59 11.13 -2.36
C ASN A 130 11.74 11.25 -0.83
N THR A 131 10.69 10.91 -0.08
CA THR A 131 10.73 10.98 1.39
C THR A 131 11.18 9.63 1.96
N VAL A 132 12.01 9.65 3.00
CA VAL A 132 12.35 8.46 3.79
C VAL A 132 11.78 8.63 5.19
N ILE A 133 10.92 7.70 5.60
CA ILE A 133 10.38 7.61 6.95
C ILE A 133 11.00 6.39 7.63
N GLY A 134 11.68 6.60 8.74
CA GLY A 134 12.31 5.54 9.49
C GLY A 134 11.35 4.50 10.06
N ARG A 135 11.94 3.50 10.72
CA ARG A 135 11.22 2.42 11.39
C ARG A 135 10.55 2.92 12.67
N LYS A 136 9.42 2.32 13.04
CA LYS A 136 8.68 2.63 14.28
C LYS A 136 8.25 4.10 14.41
N THR A 137 8.20 4.85 13.31
CA THR A 137 7.74 6.23 13.30
C THR A 137 6.23 6.29 13.53
N VAL A 138 5.76 7.28 14.29
CA VAL A 138 4.34 7.56 14.48
C VAL A 138 4.05 8.95 13.92
N ILE A 139 3.18 9.00 12.90
CA ILE A 139 2.75 10.22 12.25
C ILE A 139 1.26 10.40 12.56
N GLY A 140 0.91 11.51 13.19
CA GLY A 140 -0.45 11.84 13.62
C GLY A 140 -1.42 12.11 12.48
N GLN A 141 -2.54 12.78 12.79
CA GLN A 141 -3.59 13.10 11.80
C GLN A 141 -3.32 14.42 11.10
N LYS A 142 -3.53 14.47 9.77
CA LYS A 142 -3.31 15.63 8.90
C LYS A 142 -1.89 16.25 8.85
N PRO A 143 -0.78 15.53 9.10
CA PRO A 143 0.56 16.07 8.86
C PRO A 143 0.82 16.28 7.38
N VAL A 144 1.65 17.27 7.08
CA VAL A 144 2.22 17.53 5.77
C VAL A 144 3.72 17.39 5.88
N ILE A 145 4.28 16.39 5.21
CA ILE A 145 5.72 16.16 5.11
C ILE A 145 6.15 16.54 3.70
N GLY A 146 7.13 17.43 3.60
CA GLY A 146 7.69 17.91 2.36
C GLY A 146 8.33 16.81 1.49
N GLN A 147 8.74 17.23 0.30
CA GLN A 147 9.55 16.41 -0.60
C GLN A 147 11.00 16.36 -0.10
N ASN A 148 11.72 15.30 -0.48
CA ASN A 148 13.13 15.10 -0.12
C ASN A 148 13.38 15.18 1.40
N THR A 149 12.42 14.77 2.22
CA THR A 149 12.55 14.77 3.68
C THR A 149 13.01 13.40 4.16
N VAL A 150 13.99 13.36 5.06
CA VAL A 150 14.36 12.18 5.84
C VAL A 150 13.90 12.35 7.28
N ILE A 151 13.09 11.40 7.75
CA ILE A 151 12.61 11.31 9.11
C ILE A 151 13.28 10.09 9.75
N GLY A 152 13.97 10.30 10.87
CA GLY A 152 14.72 9.31 11.63
C GLY A 152 13.92 8.12 12.17
N GLN A 153 14.53 7.34 13.07
CA GLN A 153 13.91 6.13 13.62
C GLN A 153 13.15 6.42 14.91
N LYS A 154 11.92 5.90 15.03
CA LYS A 154 11.00 6.15 16.16
C LYS A 154 10.53 7.63 16.40
N PRO A 155 10.55 8.57 15.45
CA PRO A 155 10.01 9.90 15.70
C PRO A 155 8.50 9.86 15.90
N VAL A 156 8.02 10.84 16.66
CA VAL A 156 6.60 11.06 16.91
C VAL A 156 6.23 12.44 16.35
N ILE A 157 5.55 12.43 15.22
CA ILE A 157 5.05 13.61 14.53
C ILE A 157 3.59 13.81 14.95
N GLY A 158 3.29 14.96 15.56
CA GLY A 158 1.98 15.28 16.14
C GLY A 158 0.83 15.40 15.15
N GLN A 159 -0.27 16.03 15.58
CA GLN A 159 -1.42 16.31 14.71
C GLN A 159 -1.25 17.64 13.97
N LYS A 160 -1.48 17.64 12.65
CA LYS A 160 -1.32 18.80 11.75
C LYS A 160 0.09 19.46 11.68
N PRO A 161 1.22 18.81 11.97
CA PRO A 161 2.52 19.44 11.76
C PRO A 161 2.80 19.60 10.27
N VAL A 162 3.56 20.64 9.95
CA VAL A 162 4.09 20.89 8.61
C VAL A 162 5.61 20.76 8.72
N ILE A 163 6.15 19.71 8.12
CA ILE A 163 7.58 19.48 7.99
C ILE A 163 7.95 19.93 6.57
N GLY A 164 8.84 20.90 6.48
CA GLY A 164 9.33 21.46 5.21
C GLY A 164 10.05 20.44 4.32
N GLN A 165 10.54 20.92 3.18
CA GLN A 165 11.28 20.12 2.20
C GLN A 165 12.78 20.08 2.55
N ASN A 166 13.50 19.05 2.08
CA ASN A 166 14.94 18.89 2.28
C ASN A 166 15.36 18.88 3.78
N ILE A 167 14.51 18.34 4.65
CA ILE A 167 14.82 18.22 6.08
C ILE A 167 15.37 16.83 6.32
N ASP A 168 16.59 16.74 6.81
CA ASP A 168 17.20 15.53 7.32
C ASP A 168 17.16 15.55 8.85
N ASP A 169 16.06 15.07 9.41
CA ASP A 169 15.92 14.94 10.87
C ASP A 169 16.46 13.56 11.27
N LEU A 170 17.79 13.48 11.44
CA LEU A 170 18.54 12.27 11.78
C LEU A 170 18.49 11.91 13.28
N SER A 171 17.79 12.69 14.10
CA SER A 171 17.70 12.48 15.55
C SER A 171 16.80 11.31 15.95
#